data_AF-A0A7Z7YPB8-F1
#
_entry.id   AF-A0A7Z7YPB8-F1
#
_cell.length_a   1.000
_cell.length_b   1.000
_cell.length_c   1.000
_cell.angle_alpha   90.00
_cell.angle_beta   90.00
_cell.angle_gamma   90.00
#
_symmetry.space_group_name_H-M   'P 1'
#
loop_
_entity.id
_entity.type
_entity.pdbx_description
1 polymer ?
#
loop_
_entity_poly.entity_id
_entity_poly.type
_entity_poly.pdbx_seq_one_letter_code
_entity_poly.pdbx_strand_id
1 'polypeptide(L)'
;MPSEGSNIITAVILVLILIAARQAKLRADDITNKGEDNGINKPESDLINKFTIKEGEVLKSRNSNLNIVRKVALLFMLLISTSSFAKNPCAELKGALPAAQVIPFKKNIARQLSSEMSTVVDVNKLQILNYFELDKWSLVYVFTGVSDEAILIYKDNIINTDYVTLFSGGVSIEDDMNQWIHQQTPDIPDRLAQCFIWFATYRTDSE
;
A
#
# COMPACT_ATOMS: atom_id res chain seq x y z
N MET A 1 6.22 -10.75 -8.64
CA MET A 1 4.83 -10.43 -9.04
C MET A 1 4.82 -9.08 -9.74
N PRO A 2 4.18 -8.93 -10.91
CA PRO A 2 4.14 -7.64 -11.59
C PRO A 2 3.15 -6.72 -10.88
N SER A 3 3.65 -5.59 -10.39
CA SER A 3 2.88 -4.57 -9.68
C SER A 3 1.72 -4.06 -10.53
N GLU A 4 0.48 -4.32 -10.13
CA GLU A 4 -0.74 -3.86 -10.81
C GLU A 4 -0.82 -2.32 -10.95
N GLY A 5 -0.02 -1.57 -10.19
CA GLY A 5 0.09 -0.10 -10.32
C GLY A 5 0.82 0.41 -11.57
N SER A 6 1.71 -0.40 -12.18
CA SER A 6 2.48 0.05 -13.36
C SER A 6 1.63 0.08 -14.64
N ASN A 7 0.65 -0.81 -14.75
CA ASN A 7 -0.23 -0.91 -15.91
C ASN A 7 -1.18 0.28 -16.02
N ILE A 8 -1.64 0.81 -14.88
CA ILE A 8 -2.57 1.94 -14.85
C ILE A 8 -1.86 3.24 -15.26
N ILE A 9 -0.66 3.49 -14.76
CA ILE A 9 0.14 4.68 -15.13
C ILE A 9 0.47 4.64 -16.62
N THR A 10 0.87 3.47 -17.13
CA THR A 10 1.18 3.28 -18.56
C THR A 10 -0.06 3.50 -19.44
N ALA A 11 -1.23 2.99 -19.02
CA ALA A 11 -2.48 3.21 -19.73
C ALA A 11 -2.91 4.69 -19.74
N VAL A 12 -2.74 5.41 -18.63
CA VAL A 12 -3.05 6.85 -18.54
C VAL A 12 -2.14 7.68 -19.46
N ILE A 13 -0.84 7.37 -19.51
CA ILE A 13 0.10 8.05 -20.41
C ILE A 13 -0.28 7.80 -21.87
N LEU A 14 -0.63 6.57 -22.25
CA LEU A 14 -1.08 6.24 -23.61
C LEU A 14 -2.36 6.99 -23.99
N VAL A 15 -3.33 7.11 -23.07
CA VAL A 15 -4.57 7.87 -23.32
C VAL A 15 -4.27 9.36 -23.52
N LEU A 16 -3.37 9.95 -22.72
CA LEU A 16 -2.98 11.35 -22.88
C LEU A 16 -2.27 11.61 -24.22
N ILE A 17 -1.39 10.69 -24.65
CA ILE A 17 -0.73 10.77 -25.96
C ILE A 17 -1.75 10.70 -27.10
N LEU A 18 -2.74 9.81 -27.01
CA LEU A 18 -3.80 9.67 -28.02
C LEU A 18 -4.68 10.92 -28.10
N ILE A 19 -5.01 11.53 -26.97
CA ILE A 19 -5.77 12.79 -26.92
C ILE A 19 -4.95 13.92 -27.56
N ALA A 20 -3.66 14.03 -27.25
CA ALA A 20 -2.78 15.05 -27.84
C ALA A 20 -2.65 14.87 -29.35
N ALA A 21 -2.47 13.65 -29.84
CA ALA A 21 -2.41 13.33 -31.26
C ALA A 21 -3.71 13.69 -32.00
N ARG A 22 -4.87 13.43 -31.38
CA ARG A 22 -6.18 13.79 -31.95
C ARG A 22 -6.36 15.31 -32.06
N GLN A 23 -5.90 16.07 -31.07
CA GLN A 23 -5.95 17.53 -31.09
C GLN A 23 -5.00 18.12 -32.15
N ALA A 24 -3.83 17.51 -32.37
CA ALA A 24 -2.90 17.92 -33.42
C ALA A 24 -3.47 17.65 -34.83
N LYS A 25 -4.13 16.50 -35.04
CA LYS A 25 -4.81 16.15 -36.31
C LYS A 25 -5.91 17.16 -36.65
N LEU A 26 -6.76 17.51 -35.69
CA LEU A 26 -7.84 18.50 -35.87
C LEU A 26 -7.31 19.91 -36.22
N ARG A 27 -6.12 20.28 -35.74
CA ARG A 27 -5.47 21.56 -36.11
C ARG A 27 -4.85 21.51 -37.51
N ALA A 28 -4.38 20.36 -37.97
CA ALA A 28 -3.84 20.20 -39.32
C ALA A 28 -4.96 20.28 -40.39
N ASP A 29 -6.12 19.70 -40.10
CA ASP A 29 -7.27 19.68 -41.02
C ASP A 29 -7.97 21.06 -41.13
N ASP A 30 -7.76 21.97 -40.17
CA ASP A 30 -8.23 23.37 -40.22
C ASP A 30 -7.33 24.25 -41.12
N ILE A 31 -6.07 23.87 -41.30
CA ILE A 31 -5.09 24.63 -42.12
C ILE A 31 -5.22 24.28 -43.60
N THR A 32 -5.57 23.03 -43.94
CA THR A 32 -5.75 22.59 -45.35
C THR A 32 -7.04 23.12 -45.99
N ASN A 33 -8.07 23.47 -45.22
CA ASN A 33 -9.34 23.99 -45.75
C ASN A 33 -9.33 25.51 -46.07
N LYS A 34 -8.21 26.21 -45.87
CA LYS A 34 -8.08 27.65 -46.21
C LYS A 34 -7.40 27.92 -47.55
N GLY A 35 -7.06 26.88 -48.30
CA GLY A 35 -6.22 26.97 -49.50
C GLY A 35 -6.89 26.56 -50.81
N GLU A 36 -8.17 26.85 -51.04
CA GLU A 36 -8.80 26.69 -52.36
C GLU A 36 -10.11 27.49 -52.40
N ASP A 37 -10.11 28.66 -53.02
CA ASP A 37 -11.00 29.02 -54.14
C ASP A 37 -10.81 30.50 -54.54
N ASN A 38 -10.19 30.73 -55.71
CA ASN A 38 -10.08 32.03 -56.37
C ASN A 38 -11.09 32.04 -57.53
N GLY A 39 -12.19 32.81 -57.45
CA GLY A 39 -13.01 33.07 -58.64
C GLY A 39 -14.45 33.57 -58.44
N ILE A 40 -14.61 34.88 -58.28
CA ILE A 40 -15.56 35.76 -59.02
C ILE A 40 -17.09 35.42 -59.01
N ASN A 41 -17.87 36.41 -58.48
CA ASN A 41 -19.28 36.84 -58.75
C ASN A 41 -20.49 36.34 -57.89
N LYS A 42 -20.91 37.19 -56.91
CA LYS A 42 -22.29 37.64 -56.52
C LYS A 42 -23.31 36.61 -55.91
N PRO A 43 -24.32 36.98 -55.07
CA PRO A 43 -24.62 38.21 -54.29
C PRO A 43 -24.61 38.02 -52.74
N GLU A 44 -24.63 39.14 -52.04
CA GLU A 44 -24.18 39.37 -50.65
C GLU A 44 -25.23 39.15 -49.53
N SER A 45 -26.31 38.37 -49.73
CA SER A 45 -27.39 38.27 -48.72
C SER A 45 -27.50 36.96 -47.93
N ASP A 46 -26.87 35.86 -48.39
CA ASP A 46 -26.90 34.55 -47.68
C ASP A 46 -25.71 34.32 -46.73
N LEU A 47 -24.67 35.14 -46.83
CA LEU A 47 -23.45 35.00 -46.01
C LEU A 47 -23.63 35.52 -44.58
N ILE A 48 -24.48 36.54 -44.39
CA ILE A 48 -24.69 37.17 -43.08
C ILE A 48 -25.47 36.24 -42.14
N ASN A 49 -26.40 35.44 -42.66
CA ASN A 49 -27.21 34.51 -41.86
C ASN A 49 -26.44 33.22 -41.51
N LYS A 50 -25.52 32.77 -42.36
CA LYS A 50 -24.74 31.54 -42.13
C LYS A 50 -23.56 31.75 -41.17
N PHE A 51 -22.99 32.95 -41.14
CA PHE A 51 -21.87 33.30 -40.27
C PHE A 51 -22.30 33.45 -38.80
N THR A 52 -23.43 34.13 -38.57
CA THR A 52 -23.98 34.35 -37.22
C THR A 52 -24.49 33.07 -36.55
N ILE A 53 -25.09 32.14 -37.31
CA ILE A 53 -25.55 30.84 -36.77
C ILE A 53 -24.35 29.94 -36.40
N LYS A 54 -23.29 29.91 -37.23
CA LYS A 54 -22.08 29.13 -36.91
C LYS A 54 -21.34 29.67 -35.67
N GLU A 55 -21.24 30.98 -35.49
CA GLU A 55 -20.57 31.56 -34.32
C GLU A 55 -21.34 31.30 -33.02
N GLY A 56 -22.68 31.38 -33.04
CA GLY A 56 -23.53 31.06 -31.89
C GLY A 56 -23.45 29.59 -31.45
N GLU A 57 -23.38 28.66 -32.40
CA GLU A 57 -23.24 27.22 -32.11
C GLU A 57 -21.81 26.86 -31.64
N VAL A 58 -20.78 27.48 -32.21
CA VAL A 58 -19.37 27.27 -31.82
C VAL A 58 -19.10 27.80 -30.41
N LEU A 59 -19.67 28.96 -30.04
CA LEU A 59 -19.53 29.52 -28.68
C LEU A 59 -20.30 28.69 -27.64
N LYS A 60 -21.51 28.21 -27.96
CA LYS A 60 -22.30 27.32 -27.08
C LYS A 60 -21.60 25.97 -26.88
N SER A 61 -20.99 25.42 -27.93
CA SER A 61 -20.19 24.19 -27.88
C SER A 61 -18.89 24.36 -27.07
N ARG A 62 -18.17 25.48 -27.20
CA ARG A 62 -16.97 25.73 -26.39
C ARG A 62 -17.28 25.84 -24.89
N ASN A 63 -18.39 26.46 -24.53
CA ASN A 63 -18.77 26.64 -23.13
C ASN A 63 -19.25 25.32 -22.47
N SER A 64 -19.94 24.46 -23.22
CA SER A 64 -20.32 23.12 -22.73
C SER A 64 -19.09 22.20 -22.60
N ASN A 65 -18.17 22.24 -23.56
CA ASN A 65 -16.91 21.49 -23.49
C ASN A 65 -16.01 21.95 -22.34
N LEU A 66 -15.93 23.26 -22.07
CA LEU A 66 -15.16 23.79 -20.93
C LEU A 66 -15.75 23.36 -19.58
N ASN A 67 -17.08 23.34 -19.47
CA ASN A 67 -17.78 22.83 -18.28
C ASN A 67 -17.61 21.32 -18.09
N ILE A 68 -17.58 20.54 -19.17
CA ILE A 68 -17.33 19.10 -19.12
C ILE A 68 -15.87 18.83 -18.73
N VAL A 69 -14.90 19.50 -19.35
CA VAL A 69 -13.48 19.37 -18.99
C VAL A 69 -13.22 19.77 -17.55
N ARG A 70 -13.87 20.85 -17.06
CA ARG A 70 -13.77 21.27 -15.65
C ARG A 70 -14.37 20.24 -14.70
N LYS A 71 -15.52 19.66 -15.03
CA LYS A 71 -16.15 18.59 -14.23
C LYS A 71 -15.30 17.31 -14.23
N VAL A 72 -14.73 16.93 -15.37
CA VAL A 72 -13.84 15.77 -15.49
C VAL A 72 -12.52 15.99 -14.73
N ALA A 73 -11.94 17.19 -14.79
CA ALA A 73 -10.75 17.54 -14.03
C ALA A 73 -11.00 17.54 -12.51
N LEU A 74 -12.17 18.02 -12.07
CA LEU A 74 -12.58 17.93 -10.66
C LEU A 74 -12.82 16.49 -10.20
N LEU A 75 -13.40 15.64 -11.06
CA LEU A 75 -13.58 14.22 -10.79
C LEU A 75 -12.24 13.49 -10.67
N PHE A 76 -11.27 13.83 -11.54
CA PHE A 76 -9.91 13.29 -11.50
C PHE A 76 -9.14 13.76 -10.26
N MET A 77 -9.29 15.02 -9.83
CA MET A 77 -8.67 15.49 -8.58
C MET A 77 -9.27 14.82 -7.33
N LEU A 78 -10.56 14.45 -7.35
CA LEU A 78 -11.17 13.68 -6.26
C LEU A 78 -10.61 12.25 -6.15
N LEU A 79 -10.24 11.63 -7.28
CA LEU A 79 -9.74 10.26 -7.33
C LEU A 79 -8.27 10.10 -6.89
N ILE A 80 -7.50 11.20 -6.77
CA ILE A 80 -6.09 11.18 -6.34
C ILE A 80 -5.97 11.30 -4.81
N SER A 81 -7.08 11.58 -4.11
CA SER A 81 -7.08 11.76 -2.66
C SER A 81 -7.47 10.45 -1.97
N THR A 82 -6.58 9.94 -1.11
CA THR A 82 -6.73 8.82 -0.15
C THR A 82 -6.40 7.40 -0.62
N SER A 83 -5.20 7.18 -1.17
CA SER A 83 -4.49 5.94 -0.85
C SER A 83 -3.87 6.08 0.55
N SER A 84 -4.69 5.91 1.59
CA SER A 84 -4.17 5.65 2.93
C SER A 84 -3.53 4.27 2.90
N PHE A 85 -2.22 4.21 2.62
CA PHE A 85 -1.45 3.02 2.93
C PHE A 85 -1.68 2.71 4.41
N ALA A 86 -2.30 1.56 4.69
CA ALA A 86 -2.52 1.13 6.07
C ALA A 86 -1.17 1.16 6.79
N LYS A 87 -1.04 2.04 7.78
CA LYS A 87 0.21 2.25 8.50
C LYS A 87 0.55 0.94 9.21
N ASN A 88 1.72 0.36 8.92
CA ASN A 88 2.19 -0.85 9.60
C ASN A 88 2.15 -0.61 11.12
N PRO A 89 1.32 -1.35 11.89
CA PRO A 89 1.13 -1.12 13.32
C PRO A 89 2.40 -1.42 14.13
N CYS A 90 3.35 -2.18 13.58
CA CYS A 90 4.63 -2.49 14.21
C CYS A 90 5.72 -1.43 13.98
N ALA A 91 5.53 -0.47 13.06
CA ALA A 91 6.61 0.40 12.60
C ALA A 91 7.30 1.20 13.72
N GLU A 92 6.52 1.66 14.70
CA GLU A 92 7.00 2.45 15.85
C GLU A 92 7.34 1.60 17.08
N LEU A 93 7.07 0.29 17.03
CA LEU A 93 7.28 -0.64 18.14
C LEU A 93 8.56 -1.45 17.98
N LYS A 94 9.33 -1.23 16.90
CA LYS A 94 10.58 -1.93 16.66
C LYS A 94 11.57 -1.60 17.77
N GLY A 95 11.85 -2.59 18.60
CA GLY A 95 12.81 -2.46 19.70
C GLY A 95 14.24 -2.62 19.20
N ALA A 96 15.18 -2.32 20.09
CA ALA A 96 16.60 -2.57 19.86
C ALA A 96 17.16 -3.44 20.98
N LEU A 97 17.63 -4.65 20.62
CA LEU A 97 18.28 -5.53 21.58
C LEU A 97 19.79 -5.21 21.65
N PRO A 98 20.32 -4.78 22.81
CA PRO A 98 21.75 -4.50 22.93
C PRO A 98 22.58 -5.76 22.65
N ALA A 99 23.71 -5.61 21.95
CA ALA A 99 24.55 -6.75 21.55
C ALA A 99 24.96 -7.65 22.73
N ALA A 100 25.21 -7.06 23.91
CA ALA A 100 25.54 -7.78 25.14
C ALA A 100 24.41 -8.70 25.64
N GLN A 101 23.15 -8.38 25.30
CA GLN A 101 21.97 -9.12 25.75
C GLN A 101 21.55 -10.22 24.77
N VAL A 102 22.02 -10.17 23.51
CA VAL A 102 21.66 -11.15 22.47
C VAL A 102 21.99 -12.57 22.91
N ILE A 103 23.23 -12.85 23.33
CA ILE A 103 23.64 -14.22 23.69
C ILE A 103 22.91 -14.74 24.93
N PRO A 104 22.82 -14.00 26.05
CA PRO A 104 21.98 -14.40 27.18
C PRO A 104 20.54 -14.68 26.77
N PHE A 105 19.95 -13.84 25.92
CA PHE A 105 18.58 -14.03 25.49
C PHE A 105 18.40 -15.28 24.63
N LYS A 106 19.29 -15.52 23.66
CA LYS A 106 19.26 -16.75 22.85
C LYS A 106 19.38 -18.01 23.71
N LYS A 107 20.19 -17.98 24.77
CA LYS A 107 20.28 -19.09 25.75
C LYS A 107 18.97 -19.29 26.50
N ASN A 108 18.31 -18.20 26.91
CA ASN A 108 17.01 -18.27 27.56
C ASN A 108 15.95 -18.92 26.66
N ILE A 109 15.86 -18.46 25.41
CA ILE A 109 14.93 -19.02 24.41
C ILE A 109 15.22 -20.50 24.14
N ALA A 110 16.48 -20.83 23.88
CA ALA A 110 16.88 -22.21 23.60
C ALA A 110 16.56 -23.16 24.76
N ARG A 111 16.75 -22.72 26.01
CA ARG A 111 16.37 -23.49 27.21
C ARG A 111 14.87 -23.79 27.22
N GLN A 112 14.03 -22.76 27.03
CA GLN A 112 12.58 -22.91 27.09
C GLN A 112 12.07 -23.81 25.96
N LEU A 113 12.45 -23.52 24.70
CA LEU A 113 11.99 -24.30 23.56
C LEU A 113 12.51 -25.75 23.60
N SER A 114 13.75 -26.00 24.04
CA SER A 114 14.25 -27.37 24.18
C SER A 114 13.52 -28.17 25.26
N SER A 115 12.85 -27.51 26.21
CA SER A 115 12.05 -28.17 27.23
C SER A 115 10.64 -28.54 26.75
N GLU A 116 10.15 -27.85 25.72
CA GLU A 116 8.82 -28.06 25.13
C GLU A 116 8.85 -28.91 23.86
N MET A 117 9.99 -28.92 23.16
CA MET A 117 10.20 -29.65 21.91
C MET A 117 10.93 -30.97 22.14
N SER A 118 10.65 -31.97 21.29
CA SER A 118 11.37 -33.25 21.28
C SER A 118 12.82 -33.15 20.79
N THR A 119 13.23 -31.98 20.28
CA THR A 119 14.56 -31.70 19.74
C THR A 119 15.23 -30.57 20.51
N VAL A 120 16.53 -30.72 20.74
CA VAL A 120 17.34 -29.69 21.42
C VAL A 120 17.60 -28.53 20.45
N VAL A 121 17.27 -27.31 20.88
CA VAL A 121 17.53 -26.09 20.13
C VAL A 121 18.97 -25.64 20.35
N ASP A 122 19.74 -25.55 19.27
CA ASP A 122 21.12 -25.05 19.29
C ASP A 122 21.13 -23.51 19.31
N VAL A 123 21.70 -22.94 20.37
CA VAL A 123 21.87 -21.49 20.57
C VAL A 123 22.58 -20.82 19.39
N ASN A 124 23.50 -21.52 18.72
CA ASN A 124 24.26 -20.96 17.59
C ASN A 124 23.44 -20.89 16.30
N LYS A 125 22.44 -21.77 16.15
CA LYS A 125 21.53 -21.78 14.99
C LYS A 125 20.32 -20.87 15.19
N LEU A 126 19.98 -20.59 16.45
CA LEU A 126 18.88 -19.71 16.78
C LEU A 126 19.14 -18.28 16.27
N GLN A 127 18.16 -17.72 15.57
CA GLN A 127 18.17 -16.35 15.08
C GLN A 127 16.97 -15.59 15.65
N ILE A 128 17.21 -14.37 16.12
CA ILE A 128 16.15 -13.42 16.45
C ILE A 128 15.99 -12.56 15.21
N LEU A 129 14.87 -12.74 14.52
CA LEU A 129 14.60 -12.10 13.23
C LEU A 129 14.01 -10.71 13.44
N ASN A 130 13.01 -10.61 14.33
CA ASN A 130 12.40 -9.34 14.71
C ASN A 130 12.19 -9.26 16.22
N TYR A 131 12.23 -8.03 16.71
CA TYR A 131 12.00 -7.69 18.10
C TYR A 131 11.13 -6.43 18.16
N PHE A 132 9.99 -6.54 18.82
CA PHE A 132 9.08 -5.43 19.07
C PHE A 132 8.84 -5.30 20.56
N GLU A 133 8.75 -4.09 21.07
CA GLU A 133 8.52 -3.83 22.49
C GLU A 133 7.59 -2.64 22.70
N LEU A 134 6.77 -2.74 23.73
CA LEU A 134 5.95 -1.65 24.23
C LEU A 134 5.71 -1.85 25.74
N ASP A 135 6.01 -0.82 26.51
CA ASP A 135 5.96 -0.85 27.98
C ASP A 135 6.80 -1.99 28.57
N LYS A 136 6.14 -3.04 29.07
CA LYS A 136 6.78 -4.23 29.66
C LYS A 136 6.56 -5.49 28.82
N TRP A 137 6.05 -5.35 27.61
CA TRP A 137 5.73 -6.47 26.74
C TRP A 137 6.65 -6.50 25.54
N SER A 138 7.01 -7.71 25.11
CA SER A 138 7.87 -7.90 23.95
C SER A 138 7.34 -9.02 23.05
N LEU A 139 7.40 -8.80 21.74
CA LEU A 139 7.18 -9.81 20.71
C LEU A 139 8.53 -10.15 20.09
N VAL A 140 8.88 -11.43 20.09
CA VAL A 140 10.20 -11.88 19.61
C VAL A 140 10.00 -12.96 18.57
N TYR A 141 10.28 -12.61 17.33
CA TYR A 141 10.18 -13.53 16.20
C TYR A 141 11.50 -14.26 16.01
N VAL A 142 11.47 -15.58 16.05
CA VAL A 142 12.66 -16.42 16.09
C VAL A 142 12.62 -17.54 15.07
N PHE A 143 13.79 -17.84 14.50
CA PHE A 143 14.04 -19.05 13.73
C PHE A 143 15.01 -19.93 14.50
N THR A 144 14.63 -21.20 14.70
CA THR A 144 15.42 -22.16 15.50
C THR A 144 16.26 -23.11 14.64
N GLY A 145 15.93 -23.24 13.36
CA GLY A 145 16.54 -24.22 12.44
C GLY A 145 16.08 -25.67 12.64
N VAL A 146 15.13 -25.92 13.55
CA VAL A 146 14.58 -27.27 13.82
C VAL A 146 13.06 -27.34 13.71
N SER A 147 12.39 -26.19 13.66
CA SER A 147 10.94 -26.03 13.51
C SER A 147 10.64 -24.76 12.72
N ASP A 148 9.37 -24.59 12.35
CA ASP A 148 8.85 -23.34 11.78
C ASP A 148 9.17 -22.14 12.70
N GLU A 149 9.24 -20.94 12.12
CA GLU A 149 9.48 -19.77 12.95
C GLU A 149 8.34 -19.54 13.94
N ALA A 150 8.69 -18.99 15.10
CA ALA A 150 7.76 -18.75 16.19
C ALA A 150 7.83 -17.28 16.63
N ILE A 151 6.69 -16.76 17.08
CA ILE A 151 6.59 -15.49 17.79
C ILE A 151 6.42 -15.81 19.27
N LEU A 152 7.42 -15.42 20.06
CA LEU A 152 7.42 -15.55 21.51
C LEU A 152 6.94 -14.25 22.14
N ILE A 153 6.03 -14.34 23.11
CA ILE A 153 5.47 -13.16 23.77
C ILE A 153 5.92 -13.13 25.22
N TYR A 154 6.66 -12.10 25.60
CA TYR A 154 7.19 -11.93 26.94
C TYR A 154 6.48 -10.80 27.68
N LYS A 155 6.42 -10.95 29.01
CA LYS A 155 6.11 -9.89 29.97
C LYS A 155 7.34 -9.69 30.87
N ASP A 156 7.67 -8.45 31.14
CA ASP A 156 8.86 -8.01 31.89
C ASP A 156 10.20 -8.36 31.20
N ASN A 157 11.16 -8.91 31.93
CA ASN A 157 12.56 -9.02 31.49
C ASN A 157 12.83 -10.30 30.68
N ILE A 158 12.93 -10.14 29.36
CA ILE A 158 13.20 -11.21 28.38
C ILE A 158 14.44 -12.08 28.63
N ILE A 159 15.42 -11.62 29.42
CA ILE A 159 16.65 -12.37 29.68
C ILE A 159 16.44 -13.45 30.72
N ASN A 160 15.57 -13.18 31.70
CA ASN A 160 15.45 -13.99 32.91
C ASN A 160 14.05 -14.55 33.14
N THR A 161 13.05 -14.07 32.40
CA THR A 161 11.68 -14.59 32.47
C THR A 161 11.41 -15.58 31.34
N ASP A 162 10.45 -16.47 31.58
CA ASP A 162 9.89 -17.31 30.53
C ASP A 162 8.92 -16.50 29.66
N TYR A 163 8.72 -16.90 28.40
CA TYR A 163 7.65 -16.32 27.60
C TYR A 163 6.30 -16.70 28.21
N VAL A 164 5.34 -15.79 28.08
CA VAL A 164 3.95 -16.01 28.51
C VAL A 164 3.25 -16.99 27.58
N THR A 165 3.47 -16.83 26.28
CA THR A 165 2.88 -17.70 25.26
C THR A 165 3.74 -17.69 23.99
N LEU A 166 3.50 -18.69 23.14
CA LEU A 166 4.16 -18.89 21.87
C LEU A 166 3.10 -19.04 20.78
N PHE A 167 3.31 -18.35 19.66
CA PHE A 167 2.56 -18.56 18.44
C PHE A 167 3.47 -19.08 17.34
N SER A 168 3.07 -20.15 16.67
CA SER A 168 3.73 -20.66 15.47
C SER A 168 2.66 -21.15 14.51
N GLY A 169 2.90 -20.95 13.21
CA GLY A 169 1.93 -21.24 12.15
C GLY A 169 1.42 -20.00 11.41
N GLY A 170 0.35 -20.20 10.65
CA GLY A 170 -0.33 -19.17 9.86
C GLY A 170 -1.65 -18.73 10.50
N VAL A 171 -2.07 -17.51 10.17
CA VAL A 171 -3.35 -16.93 10.61
C VAL A 171 -4.40 -17.16 9.52
N SER A 172 -5.50 -17.83 9.86
CA SER A 172 -6.60 -18.07 8.92
C SER A 172 -7.72 -17.02 9.01
N ILE A 173 -7.95 -16.44 10.19
CA ILE A 173 -9.00 -15.45 10.48
C ILE A 173 -8.43 -14.44 11.51
N GLU A 174 -8.50 -13.14 11.20
CA GLU A 174 -7.94 -12.08 12.05
C GLU A 174 -8.69 -11.91 13.37
N ASP A 175 -10.04 -11.99 13.36
CA ASP A 175 -10.86 -11.86 14.57
C ASP A 175 -10.54 -12.96 15.60
N ASP A 176 -10.29 -14.19 15.12
CA ASP A 176 -9.87 -15.31 15.97
C ASP A 176 -8.51 -15.01 16.62
N MET A 177 -7.60 -14.37 15.89
CA MET A 177 -6.30 -13.98 16.41
C MET A 177 -6.40 -12.87 17.45
N ASN A 178 -7.30 -11.91 17.25
CA ASN A 178 -7.58 -10.86 18.22
C ASN A 178 -8.14 -11.43 19.53
N GLN A 179 -9.10 -12.36 19.42
CA GLN A 179 -9.61 -13.05 20.60
C GLN A 179 -8.52 -13.88 21.28
N TRP A 180 -7.73 -14.63 20.50
CA TRP A 180 -6.66 -15.46 21.02
C TRP A 180 -5.62 -14.66 21.79
N ILE A 181 -5.13 -13.54 21.25
CA ILE A 181 -4.08 -12.76 21.92
C ILE A 181 -4.56 -12.16 23.24
N HIS A 182 -5.79 -11.66 23.31
CA HIS A 182 -6.34 -11.13 24.56
C HIS A 182 -6.70 -12.23 25.56
N GLN A 183 -6.96 -13.47 25.12
CA GLN A 183 -7.11 -14.62 26.02
C GLN A 183 -5.76 -15.08 26.61
N GLN A 184 -4.71 -15.16 25.78
CA GLN A 184 -3.39 -15.60 26.23
C GLN A 184 -2.64 -14.51 27.02
N THR A 185 -2.90 -13.25 26.70
CA THR A 185 -2.20 -12.09 27.27
C THR A 185 -3.18 -10.97 27.64
N PRO A 186 -3.98 -11.13 28.72
CA PRO A 186 -5.06 -10.18 29.04
C PRO A 186 -4.64 -8.72 29.24
N ASP A 187 -3.40 -8.48 29.70
CA ASP A 187 -2.88 -7.12 29.95
C ASP A 187 -1.93 -6.61 28.86
N ILE A 188 -1.89 -7.24 27.68
CA ILE A 188 -1.05 -6.76 26.57
C ILE A 188 -1.61 -5.41 26.06
N PRO A 189 -0.77 -4.41 25.78
CA PRO A 189 -1.23 -3.16 25.17
C PRO A 189 -1.84 -3.42 23.79
N ASP A 190 -3.01 -2.83 23.52
CA ASP A 190 -3.73 -3.00 22.25
C ASP A 190 -2.87 -2.73 21.01
N ARG A 191 -1.99 -1.72 21.07
CA ARG A 191 -1.07 -1.41 19.97
C ARG A 191 -0.10 -2.56 19.68
N LEU A 192 0.39 -3.23 20.72
CA LEU A 192 1.30 -4.36 20.55
C LEU A 192 0.51 -5.60 20.11
N ALA A 193 -0.72 -5.79 20.58
CA ALA A 193 -1.61 -6.85 20.11
C ALA A 193 -1.91 -6.71 18.60
N GLN A 194 -2.21 -5.49 18.14
CA GLN A 194 -2.40 -5.19 16.71
C GLN A 194 -1.13 -5.43 15.91
N CYS A 195 0.04 -5.08 16.44
CA CYS A 195 1.31 -5.43 15.82
C CYS A 195 1.48 -6.96 15.73
N PHE A 196 1.18 -7.70 16.79
CA PHE A 196 1.22 -9.16 16.77
C PHE A 196 0.32 -9.75 15.67
N ILE A 197 -0.95 -9.34 15.61
CA ILE A 197 -1.92 -9.84 14.62
C ILE A 197 -1.41 -9.54 13.20
N TRP A 198 -1.07 -8.27 12.92
CA TRP A 198 -0.57 -7.87 11.61
C TRP A 198 0.69 -8.64 11.22
N PHE A 199 1.65 -8.77 12.15
CA PHE A 199 2.91 -9.45 11.89
C PHE A 199 2.69 -10.95 11.70
N ALA A 200 1.84 -11.59 12.49
CA ALA A 200 1.49 -12.99 12.34
C ALA A 200 0.83 -13.28 10.98
N THR A 201 -0.02 -12.37 10.49
CA THR A 201 -0.70 -12.50 9.19
C THR A 201 0.22 -12.25 8.00
N TYR A 202 1.09 -11.23 8.06
CA TYR A 202 1.80 -10.72 6.87
C TYR A 202 3.33 -10.91 6.89
N ARG A 203 3.91 -11.55 7.91
CA ARG A 203 5.39 -11.76 7.99
C ARG A 203 6.00 -12.45 6.77
N THR A 204 5.22 -13.25 6.03
CA THR A 204 5.68 -13.96 4.83
C THR A 204 5.70 -13.08 3.58
N ASP A 205 5.02 -11.93 3.60
CA ASP A 205 4.86 -11.04 2.45
C ASP A 205 5.73 -9.77 2.57
N SER A 206 6.47 -9.62 3.68
CA SER A 206 7.17 -8.38 4.05
C SER A 206 8.66 -8.29 3.66
N GLU A 207 9.10 -8.99 2.60
CA GLU A 207 10.45 -8.85 2.03
C GLU A 207 10.62 -7.62 1.12
#